data_AF-A0A9E6DVB0-F1
#
_entry.id   AF-A0A9E6DVB0-F1
#
_cell.length_a   1.000
_cell.length_b   1.000
_cell.length_c   1.000
_cell.angle_alpha   90.00
_cell.angle_beta   90.00
_cell.angle_gamma   90.00
#
_symmetry.space_group_name_H-M   'P 1'
#
loop_
_entity.id
_entity.type
_entity.pdbx_description
1 polymer ?
#
loop_
_entity_poly.entity_id
_entity_poly.type
_entity_poly.pdbx_seq_one_letter_code
_entity_poly.pdbx_strand_id
1 'polypeptide(L)'
;MAKRSKAQTEQTIKQILDEALHQILSIGYESMSYTTLSEATGISRTGISHHFPRKAEFLIRLDANIADIFIDELDFSSATALEKSWMEAIESHRFCSILRLFFSLCGYSSKDISMFKAIDRARDTAISNLDSQGQSVFNDLLGRSAQILLSQDLRVAAAAA
;
A
#
# COMPACT_ATOMS: atom_id res chain seq x y z
N MET A 1 -32.49 20.67 -9.07
CA MET A 1 -31.33 20.07 -8.37
C MET A 1 -30.08 20.82 -8.80
N ALA A 2 -29.37 21.46 -7.88
CA ALA A 2 -28.14 22.18 -8.21
C ALA A 2 -27.06 21.20 -8.67
N LYS A 3 -26.52 21.42 -9.87
CA LYS A 3 -25.40 20.66 -10.43
C LYS A 3 -24.20 20.88 -9.50
N ARG A 4 -23.68 19.82 -8.84
CA ARG A 4 -22.47 19.93 -8.01
C ARG A 4 -21.35 20.58 -8.82
N SER A 5 -20.63 21.51 -8.22
CA SER A 5 -19.48 22.14 -8.88
C SER A 5 -18.36 21.11 -9.06
N LYS A 6 -17.50 21.30 -10.08
CA LYS A 6 -16.35 20.44 -10.31
C LYS A 6 -15.46 20.31 -9.06
N ALA A 7 -15.26 21.41 -8.35
CA ALA A 7 -14.49 21.47 -7.10
C ALA A 7 -15.10 20.59 -5.99
N GLN A 8 -16.42 20.59 -5.84
CA GLN A 8 -17.09 19.76 -4.83
C GLN A 8 -16.96 18.26 -5.13
N THR A 9 -16.99 17.89 -6.42
CA THR A 9 -16.75 16.52 -6.86
C THR A 9 -15.31 16.09 -6.58
N GLU A 10 -14.32 16.93 -6.89
CA GLU A 10 -12.91 16.64 -6.62
C GLU A 10 -12.63 16.48 -5.12
N GLN A 11 -13.22 17.33 -4.28
CA GLN A 11 -13.13 17.21 -2.83
C GLN A 11 -13.72 15.89 -2.31
N THR A 12 -14.86 15.47 -2.88
CA THR A 12 -15.49 14.18 -2.52
C THR A 12 -14.56 13.01 -2.89
N ILE A 13 -14.00 13.03 -4.10
CA ILE A 13 -13.06 11.98 -4.56
C ILE A 13 -11.83 11.92 -3.65
N LYS A 14 -11.26 13.07 -3.29
CA LYS A 14 -10.11 13.14 -2.39
C LYS A 14 -10.44 12.54 -1.02
N GLN A 15 -11.58 12.92 -0.42
CA GLN A 15 -12.01 12.37 0.86
C GLN A 15 -12.15 10.84 0.82
N ILE A 16 -12.70 10.29 -0.26
CA ILE A 16 -12.80 8.84 -0.45
C ILE A 16 -11.40 8.20 -0.54
N LEU A 17 -10.48 8.78 -1.31
CA LEU A 17 -9.13 8.24 -1.48
C LEU A 17 -8.30 8.31 -0.21
N ASP A 18 -8.40 9.42 0.54
CA ASP A 18 -7.70 9.59 1.80
C ASP A 18 -8.15 8.52 2.82
N GLU A 19 -9.46 8.28 2.92
CA GLU A 19 -9.99 7.23 3.80
C GLU A 19 -9.67 5.82 3.29
N ALA A 20 -9.71 5.59 1.97
CA ALA A 20 -9.32 4.31 1.39
C ALA A 20 -7.85 3.98 1.66
N LEU A 21 -6.95 4.95 1.52
CA LEU A 21 -5.55 4.79 1.88
C LEU A 21 -5.39 4.45 3.36
N HIS A 22 -6.09 5.16 4.24
CA HIS A 22 -6.08 4.88 5.67
C HIS A 22 -6.55 3.45 5.98
N GLN A 23 -7.68 3.00 5.41
CA GLN A 23 -8.19 1.64 5.65
C GLN A 23 -7.28 0.55 5.06
N ILE A 24 -6.73 0.76 3.86
CA ILE A 24 -5.78 -0.18 3.24
C ILE A 24 -4.57 -0.40 4.13
N LEU A 25 -4.05 0.66 4.76
CA LEU A 25 -2.86 0.60 5.60
C LEU A 25 -3.13 0.21 7.06
N SER A 26 -4.39 0.20 7.50
CA SER A 26 -4.77 -0.15 8.89
C SER A 26 -5.45 -1.51 9.00
N ILE A 27 -6.58 -1.70 8.30
CA ILE A 27 -7.37 -2.94 8.36
C ILE A 27 -7.06 -3.90 7.20
N GLY A 28 -6.31 -3.43 6.20
CA GLY A 28 -5.92 -4.19 5.02
C GLY A 28 -6.88 -4.02 3.84
N TYR A 29 -6.33 -4.16 2.63
CA TYR A 29 -7.10 -4.01 1.39
C TYR A 29 -8.29 -4.96 1.31
N GLU A 30 -8.16 -6.21 1.78
CA GLU A 30 -9.26 -7.18 1.73
C GLU A 30 -10.45 -6.81 2.61
N SER A 31 -10.18 -6.35 3.83
CA SER A 31 -11.19 -5.92 4.77
C SER A 31 -11.84 -4.58 4.40
N MET A 32 -11.12 -3.71 3.67
CA MET A 32 -11.69 -2.48 3.13
C MET A 32 -12.84 -2.80 2.14
N SER A 33 -13.98 -2.11 2.29
CA SER A 33 -15.14 -2.29 1.41
C SER A 33 -15.87 -0.97 1.17
N TYR A 34 -16.79 -0.95 0.21
CA TYR A 34 -17.68 0.19 0.01
C TYR A 34 -18.50 0.53 1.26
N THR A 35 -18.84 -0.49 2.07
CA THR A 35 -19.58 -0.29 3.32
C THR A 35 -18.72 0.43 4.36
N THR A 36 -17.50 -0.07 4.61
CA THR A 36 -16.58 0.54 5.59
C THR A 36 -16.17 1.96 5.18
N LEU A 37 -15.98 2.21 3.89
CA LEU A 37 -15.74 3.56 3.38
C LEU A 37 -16.97 4.48 3.55
N SER A 38 -18.17 3.94 3.33
CA SER A 38 -19.40 4.70 3.47
C SER A 38 -19.65 5.14 4.92
N GLU A 39 -19.42 4.22 5.87
CA GLU A 39 -19.53 4.47 7.29
C GLU A 39 -18.51 5.51 7.77
N ALA A 40 -17.25 5.41 7.32
CA ALA A 40 -16.18 6.31 7.74
C ALA A 40 -16.28 7.72 7.12
N THR A 41 -16.66 7.81 5.84
CA THR A 41 -16.72 9.11 5.13
C THR A 41 -18.08 9.82 5.22
N GLY A 42 -19.14 9.09 5.57
CA GLY A 42 -20.53 9.56 5.48
C GLY A 42 -21.06 9.65 4.03
N ILE A 43 -20.27 9.26 3.03
CA ILE A 43 -20.69 9.23 1.62
C ILE A 43 -21.43 7.91 1.38
N SER A 44 -22.58 7.93 0.69
CA SER A 44 -23.32 6.69 0.44
C SER A 44 -22.50 5.67 -0.37
N ARG A 45 -22.73 4.38 -0.12
CA ARG A 45 -22.13 3.28 -0.92
C ARG A 45 -22.29 3.50 -2.42
N THR A 46 -23.49 3.95 -2.86
CA THR A 46 -23.78 4.26 -4.26
C THR A 46 -23.00 5.47 -4.78
N GLY A 47 -22.77 6.49 -3.94
CA GLY A 47 -21.94 7.65 -4.27
C GLY A 47 -20.47 7.27 -4.44
N ILE A 48 -19.97 6.37 -3.59
CA ILE A 48 -18.59 5.85 -3.71
C ILE A 48 -18.48 5.00 -4.98
N SER A 49 -19.40 4.06 -5.23
CA SER A 49 -19.38 3.21 -6.42
C SER A 49 -19.54 3.98 -7.73
N HIS A 50 -20.16 5.17 -7.70
CA HIS A 50 -20.24 6.05 -8.86
C HIS A 50 -18.86 6.59 -9.28
N HIS A 51 -18.00 6.89 -8.30
CA HIS A 51 -16.64 7.39 -8.56
C HIS A 51 -15.62 6.26 -8.75
N PHE A 52 -15.84 5.13 -8.10
CA PHE A 52 -14.96 3.96 -8.12
C PHE A 52 -15.80 2.71 -8.35
N PRO A 53 -16.16 2.35 -9.59
CA PRO A 53 -17.01 1.19 -9.86
C PRO A 53 -16.39 -0.14 -9.44
N ARG A 54 -15.06 -0.20 -9.31
CA ARG A 54 -14.32 -1.42 -8.94
C ARG A 54 -13.35 -1.11 -7.79
N LYS A 55 -13.26 -2.04 -6.84
CA LYS A 55 -12.35 -1.92 -5.68
C LYS A 55 -10.88 -1.74 -6.08
N ALA A 56 -10.45 -2.36 -7.18
CA ALA A 56 -9.08 -2.22 -7.70
C ALA A 56 -8.73 -0.79 -8.13
N GLU A 57 -9.71 0.06 -8.48
CA GLU A 57 -9.44 1.44 -8.86
C GLU A 57 -8.88 2.28 -7.71
N PHE A 58 -9.19 1.93 -6.46
CA PHE A 58 -8.55 2.57 -5.30
C PHE A 58 -7.03 2.35 -5.34
N LEU A 59 -6.58 1.11 -5.56
CA LEU A 59 -5.16 0.78 -5.64
C LEU A 59 -4.48 1.49 -6.81
N ILE A 60 -5.12 1.50 -7.99
CA ILE A 60 -4.57 2.20 -9.17
C ILE A 60 -4.37 3.69 -8.89
N ARG A 61 -5.33 4.33 -8.21
CA ARG A 61 -5.29 5.76 -7.90
C ARG A 61 -4.32 6.10 -6.76
N LEU A 62 -4.13 5.17 -5.82
CA LEU A 62 -3.25 5.34 -4.66
C LEU A 62 -1.84 4.80 -4.88
N ASP A 63 -1.57 4.14 -6.01
CA ASP A 63 -0.28 3.48 -6.27
C ASP A 63 0.92 4.41 -6.08
N ALA A 64 0.87 5.62 -6.65
CA ALA A 64 1.93 6.61 -6.48
C ALA A 64 2.08 7.04 -5.02
N ASN A 65 0.99 7.34 -4.32
CA ASN A 65 1.01 7.72 -2.91
C ASN A 65 1.60 6.62 -2.03
N ILE A 66 1.23 5.35 -2.28
CA ILE A 66 1.76 4.20 -1.55
C ILE A 66 3.25 4.01 -1.84
N ALA A 67 3.67 4.21 -3.10
CA ALA A 67 5.07 4.18 -3.48
C ALA A 67 5.88 5.24 -2.73
N ASP A 68 5.39 6.48 -2.72
CA ASP A 68 6.08 7.60 -2.05
C ASP A 68 6.23 7.31 -0.56
N ILE A 69 5.16 6.86 0.12
CA ILE A 69 5.21 6.45 1.54
C ILE A 69 6.26 5.35 1.77
N PHE A 70 6.35 4.37 0.87
CA PHE A 70 7.28 3.27 1.03
C PHE A 70 8.73 3.69 0.78
N ILE A 71 8.96 4.52 -0.24
CA ILE A 71 10.28 5.00 -0.65
C ILE A 71 10.83 6.02 0.36
N ASP A 72 9.98 6.89 0.92
CA ASP A 72 10.37 7.93 1.89
C ASP A 72 10.98 7.35 3.18
N GLU A 73 10.70 6.09 3.50
CA GLU A 73 11.25 5.37 4.66
C GLU A 73 12.61 4.70 4.35
N LEU A 74 13.11 4.79 3.11
CA LEU A 74 14.29 4.06 2.63
C LEU A 74 15.43 4.99 2.20
N ASP A 75 16.65 4.64 2.59
CA ASP A 75 17.86 5.35 2.20
C ASP A 75 18.61 4.59 1.08
N PHE A 76 18.58 5.15 -0.13
CA PHE A 76 19.22 4.57 -1.31
C PHE A 76 20.66 5.05 -1.54
N SER A 77 21.29 5.76 -0.59
CA SER A 77 22.64 6.31 -0.73
C SER A 77 23.74 5.23 -0.78
N SER A 78 23.50 4.08 -0.17
CA SER A 78 24.40 2.92 -0.22
C SER A 78 23.64 1.63 0.10
N ALA A 79 24.19 0.48 -0.28
CA ALA A 79 23.62 -0.83 0.08
C ALA A 79 23.44 -1.01 1.59
N THR A 80 24.42 -0.58 2.38
CA THR A 80 24.36 -0.67 3.86
C THR A 80 23.34 0.29 4.44
N ALA A 81 23.19 1.49 3.88
CA ALA A 81 22.15 2.44 4.30
C ALA A 81 20.74 1.92 3.97
N LEU A 82 20.58 1.29 2.80
CA LEU A 82 19.31 0.67 2.42
C LEU A 82 18.94 -0.49 3.35
N GLU A 83 19.88 -1.39 3.64
CA GLU A 83 19.64 -2.47 4.60
C GLU A 83 19.28 -1.93 5.99
N LYS A 84 20.03 -0.94 6.48
CA LYS A 84 19.77 -0.35 7.79
C LYS A 84 18.40 0.33 7.86
N SER A 85 18.10 1.25 6.93
CA SER A 85 16.83 1.98 6.89
C SER A 85 15.64 1.04 6.70
N TRP A 86 15.78 -0.02 5.89
CA TRP A 86 14.73 -1.04 5.73
C TRP A 86 14.45 -1.80 7.03
N MET A 87 15.51 -2.20 7.75
CA MET A 87 15.37 -2.91 9.02
C MET A 87 14.79 -2.02 10.13
N GLU A 88 14.99 -0.71 10.07
CA GLU A 88 14.30 0.25 10.94
C GLU A 88 12.83 0.41 10.50
N ALA A 89 12.58 0.53 9.19
CA ALA A 89 11.23 0.69 8.65
C ALA A 89 10.33 -0.52 8.88
N ILE A 90 10.87 -1.74 8.96
CA ILE A 90 10.07 -2.95 9.23
C ILE A 90 9.50 -3.02 10.65
N GLU A 91 9.89 -2.11 11.55
CA GLU A 91 9.26 -1.94 12.85
C GLU A 91 8.00 -1.05 12.76
N SER A 92 7.85 -0.29 11.67
CA SER A 92 6.70 0.57 11.40
C SER A 92 5.51 -0.24 10.89
N HIS A 93 4.38 -0.12 11.60
CA HIS A 93 3.12 -0.73 11.17
C HIS A 93 2.76 -0.33 9.73
N ARG A 94 2.97 0.94 9.36
CA ARG A 94 2.63 1.47 8.03
C ARG A 94 3.44 0.78 6.93
N PHE A 95 4.75 0.65 7.13
CA PHE A 95 5.64 -0.01 6.18
C PHE A 95 5.31 -1.50 6.04
N CYS A 96 5.08 -2.19 7.17
CA CYS A 96 4.61 -3.57 7.18
C CYS A 96 3.28 -3.75 6.45
N SER A 97 2.33 -2.83 6.62
CA SER A 97 1.04 -2.88 5.91
C SER A 97 1.18 -2.77 4.40
N ILE A 98 2.14 -1.98 3.90
CA ILE A 98 2.45 -1.90 2.46
C ILE A 98 3.04 -3.22 1.96
N LEU A 99 3.97 -3.82 2.70
CA LEU A 99 4.53 -5.13 2.35
C LEU A 99 3.47 -6.23 2.37
N ARG A 100 2.60 -6.24 3.39
CA ARG A 100 1.46 -7.17 3.47
C ARG A 100 0.49 -6.97 2.32
N LEU A 101 0.21 -5.73 1.94
CA LEU A 101 -0.56 -5.42 0.75
C LEU A 101 0.10 -6.04 -0.48
N PHE A 102 1.37 -5.75 -0.73
CA PHE A 102 2.10 -6.32 -1.86
C PHE A 102 2.03 -7.85 -1.91
N PHE A 103 2.33 -8.55 -0.80
CA PHE A 103 2.28 -10.01 -0.75
C PHE A 103 0.86 -10.57 -0.91
N SER A 104 -0.15 -9.89 -0.35
CA SER A 104 -1.55 -10.28 -0.53
C SER A 104 -1.93 -10.25 -2.00
N LEU A 105 -1.51 -9.21 -2.73
CA LEU A 105 -1.77 -9.01 -4.15
C LEU A 105 -1.17 -10.12 -5.04
N CYS A 106 -0.07 -10.77 -4.63
CA CYS A 106 0.49 -11.93 -5.33
C CYS A 106 -0.49 -13.12 -5.41
N GLY A 107 -1.44 -13.24 -4.47
CA GLY A 107 -2.47 -14.28 -4.45
C GLY A 107 -3.66 -14.00 -5.37
N TYR A 108 -3.77 -12.80 -5.95
CA TYR A 108 -4.90 -12.44 -6.80
C TYR A 108 -4.61 -12.68 -8.28
N SER A 109 -5.50 -13.40 -8.95
CA SER A 109 -5.38 -13.71 -10.39
C SER A 109 -5.97 -12.64 -11.32
N SER A 110 -6.37 -11.46 -10.81
CA SER A 110 -7.04 -10.45 -11.64
C SER A 110 -6.03 -9.52 -12.32
N LYS A 111 -6.19 -9.33 -13.65
CA LYS A 111 -5.33 -8.45 -14.46
C LYS A 111 -5.26 -7.01 -13.95
N ASP A 112 -6.27 -6.52 -13.23
CA ASP A 112 -6.30 -5.14 -12.72
C ASP A 112 -5.29 -4.89 -11.59
N ILE A 113 -4.82 -5.93 -10.91
CA ILE A 113 -3.84 -5.84 -9.81
C ILE A 113 -2.40 -5.72 -10.34
N SER A 114 -2.15 -6.07 -11.61
CA SER A 114 -0.85 -5.88 -12.28
C SER A 114 -0.41 -4.41 -12.40
N MET A 115 -1.27 -3.47 -11.97
CA MET A 115 -0.99 -2.05 -11.96
C MET A 115 -0.37 -1.54 -10.65
N PHE A 116 -0.34 -2.34 -9.58
CA PHE A 116 0.34 -1.94 -8.34
C PHE A 116 1.86 -2.04 -8.53
N LYS A 117 2.53 -0.90 -8.60
CA LYS A 117 3.95 -0.73 -8.94
C LYS A 117 4.75 -0.07 -7.83
N ALA A 118 4.16 0.17 -6.66
CA ALA A 118 4.87 0.79 -5.54
C ALA A 118 6.20 0.11 -5.19
N ILE A 119 6.20 -1.23 -5.07
CA ILE A 119 7.41 -2.00 -4.78
C ILE A 119 8.36 -2.05 -5.99
N ASP A 120 7.83 -2.10 -7.21
CA ASP A 120 8.65 -2.02 -8.42
C ASP A 120 9.39 -0.68 -8.52
N ARG A 121 8.72 0.43 -8.18
CA ARG A 121 9.35 1.76 -8.16
C ARG A 121 10.51 1.81 -7.17
N ALA A 122 10.32 1.29 -5.95
CA ALA A 122 11.39 1.26 -4.95
C ALA A 122 12.56 0.37 -5.38
N ARG A 123 12.28 -0.77 -6.05
CA ARG A 123 13.31 -1.61 -6.66
C ARG A 123 14.06 -0.86 -7.74
N ASP A 124 13.35 -0.16 -8.62
CA ASP A 124 13.94 0.61 -9.72
C ASP A 124 14.78 1.79 -9.19
N THR A 125 14.37 2.41 -8.07
CA THR A 125 15.17 3.40 -7.34
C THR A 125 16.45 2.77 -6.77
N ALA A 126 16.38 1.57 -6.19
CA ALA A 126 17.58 0.86 -5.72
C ALA A 126 18.54 0.53 -6.88
N ILE A 127 18.01 0.04 -8.00
CA ILE A 127 18.80 -0.24 -9.21
C ILE A 127 19.46 1.04 -9.75
N SER A 128 18.73 2.15 -9.79
CA SER A 128 19.25 3.41 -10.35
C SER A 128 20.35 4.04 -9.51
N ASN A 129 20.36 3.83 -8.18
CA ASN A 129 21.36 4.41 -7.28
C ASN A 129 22.52 3.46 -6.96
N LEU A 130 22.31 2.15 -7.01
CA LEU A 130 23.24 1.13 -6.50
C LEU A 130 23.50 0.00 -7.51
N ASP A 131 23.04 0.14 -8.75
CA ASP A 131 23.20 -0.83 -9.85
C ASP A 131 22.72 -2.26 -9.47
N SER A 132 23.47 -3.28 -9.89
CA SER A 132 23.19 -4.69 -9.62
C SER A 132 23.25 -5.02 -8.12
N GLN A 133 24.03 -4.27 -7.33
CA GLN A 133 24.08 -4.42 -5.88
C GLN A 133 22.75 -3.98 -5.26
N GLY A 134 22.17 -2.87 -5.71
CA GLY A 134 20.85 -2.40 -5.29
C GLY A 134 19.77 -3.43 -5.52
N GLN A 135 19.75 -4.04 -6.71
CA GLN A 135 18.80 -5.10 -7.04
C GLN A 135 18.92 -6.29 -6.09
N SER A 136 20.14 -6.75 -5.85
CA SER A 136 20.41 -7.92 -5.00
C SER A 136 19.98 -7.67 -3.56
N VAL A 137 20.35 -6.51 -2.99
CA VAL A 137 20.02 -6.15 -1.61
C VAL A 137 18.51 -5.97 -1.45
N PHE A 138 17.85 -5.28 -2.37
CA PHE A 138 16.41 -5.09 -2.34
C PHE A 138 15.65 -6.42 -2.36
N ASN A 139 16.05 -7.34 -3.24
CA ASN A 139 15.41 -8.66 -3.34
C ASN A 139 15.62 -9.50 -2.06
N ASP A 140 16.82 -9.45 -1.46
CA ASP A 140 17.10 -10.12 -0.18
C ASP A 140 16.24 -9.54 0.95
N LEU A 141 16.17 -8.21 1.08
CA LEU A 141 15.36 -7.52 2.08
C LEU A 141 13.87 -7.82 1.91
N LEU A 142 13.36 -7.84 0.67
CA LEU A 142 11.99 -8.21 0.38
C LEU A 142 11.69 -9.67 0.80
N GLY A 143 12.60 -10.59 0.51
CA GLY A 143 12.51 -11.99 0.95
C GLY A 143 12.52 -12.15 2.47
N ARG A 144 13.46 -11.48 3.16
CA ARG A 144 13.52 -11.45 4.63
C ARG A 144 12.25 -10.86 5.24
N SER A 145 11.68 -9.84 4.61
CA SER A 145 10.44 -9.22 5.05
C SER A 145 9.27 -10.21 5.04
N ALA A 146 9.16 -11.04 4.01
CA ALA A 146 8.13 -12.09 3.96
C ALA A 146 8.26 -13.08 5.14
N GLN A 147 9.50 -13.49 5.46
CA GLN A 147 9.76 -14.39 6.60
C GLN A 147 9.41 -13.72 7.94
N ILE A 148 9.79 -12.46 8.13
CA ILE A 148 9.52 -11.70 9.36
C ILE A 148 8.01 -11.53 9.56
N LEU A 149 7.29 -11.08 8.54
CA LEU A 149 5.85 -10.83 8.61
C LEU A 149 5.07 -12.12 8.90
N LEU A 150 5.43 -13.23 8.25
CA LEU A 150 4.81 -14.53 8.50
C LEU A 150 5.06 -15.01 9.95
N SER A 151 6.25 -14.76 10.48
CA SER A 151 6.62 -15.14 11.86
C SER A 151 5.93 -14.28 12.91
N GLN A 152 5.67 -13.01 12.62
CA GLN A 152 4.94 -12.10 13.51
C GLN A 152 3.47 -12.52 13.65
N ASP A 153 2.81 -12.92 12.57
CA ASP A 153 1.42 -13.39 12.61
C ASP A 153 1.26 -14.65 13.46
N LEU A 154 2.24 -15.57 13.41
CA LEU A 154 2.26 -16.76 14.26
C LEU A 154 2.37 -16.43 15.76
N ARG A 155 3.11 -15.37 16.13
CA ARG A 155 3.24 -14.95 17.53
C ARG A 155 1.96 -14.29 18.07
N VAL A 156 1.29 -13.49 17.24
CA VAL A 156 0.00 -12.86 17.62
C VAL A 156 -1.09 -13.92 17.76
N ALA A 157 -1.17 -14.88 16.83
CA ALA A 157 -2.14 -15.97 16.92
C ALA A 157 -1.91 -16.88 18.14
N ALA A 158 -0.64 -17.16 18.48
CA ALA A 158 -0.29 -17.97 19.65
C ALA A 158 -0.52 -17.27 21.00
N ALA A 159 -0.48 -15.92 21.04
CA ALA A 159 -0.74 -15.16 22.26
C ALA A 159 -2.24 -14.92 22.53
N ALA A 160 -3.09 -15.13 21.53
CA ALA A 160 -4.55 -14.96 21.62
C ALA A 160 -5.32 -16.27 21.87
N ALA A 161 -4.61 -17.42 21.99
CA ALA A 161 -5.14 -18.75 22.25
C ALA A 161 -4.81 -19.21 23.68
#